data_AF-A0A1A7P1N8-F1
#
_entry.id   AF-A0A1A7P1N8-F1
#
_cell.length_a   1.000
_cell.length_b   1.000
_cell.length_c   1.000
_cell.angle_alpha   90.00
_cell.angle_beta   90.00
_cell.angle_gamma   90.00
#
_symmetry.space_group_name_H-M   'P 1'
#
loop_
_entity.id
_entity.type
_entity.pdbx_description
1 polymer ?
#
loop_
_entity_poly.entity_id
_entity_poly.type
_entity_poly.pdbx_seq_one_letter_code
_entity_poly.pdbx_strand_id
1 'polypeptide(L)'
;MKALIPLLFILFLQGCIYAEGCWISPQMVSCVDKGKIFPIIARFQKPESIGKTDSQQRWKDATNCGSKYGDEELTYIENKGLYKSFESCMFNKGYIRFHPAECGYQNPKWDTGKCNL
;
A
#
# COMPACT_ATOMS: atom_id res chain seq x y z
N MET A 1 -51.13 -14.04 22.57
CA MET A 1 -50.32 -12.81 22.34
C MET A 1 -48.83 -13.05 22.62
N LYS A 2 -48.19 -14.04 21.99
CA LYS A 2 -46.73 -14.28 22.16
C LYS A 2 -45.97 -14.30 20.82
N ALA A 3 -46.68 -14.37 19.69
CA ALA A 3 -46.10 -14.41 18.35
C ALA A 3 -45.99 -13.02 17.65
N LEU A 4 -46.51 -11.95 18.26
CA LEU A 4 -46.40 -10.58 17.72
C LEU A 4 -45.05 -9.90 18.03
N ILE A 5 -44.35 -10.35 19.07
CA ILE A 5 -43.05 -9.81 19.49
C ILE A 5 -41.90 -10.19 18.54
N PRO A 6 -41.77 -11.42 18.00
CA PRO A 6 -40.69 -11.73 17.06
C PRO A 6 -40.86 -11.05 15.69
N LEU A 7 -42.09 -10.68 15.31
CA LEU A 7 -42.35 -10.01 14.03
C LEU A 7 -41.85 -8.55 14.01
N LEU A 8 -41.90 -7.87 15.16
CA LEU A 8 -41.40 -6.49 15.29
C LEU A 8 -39.86 -6.42 15.26
N PHE A 9 -39.18 -7.47 15.69
CA PHE A 9 -37.71 -7.55 15.68
C PHE A 9 -37.12 -7.74 14.28
N ILE A 10 -37.87 -8.33 13.35
CA ILE A 10 -37.44 -8.55 11.96
C ILE A 10 -37.42 -7.23 11.18
N LEU A 11 -38.28 -6.26 11.52
CA LEU A 11 -38.35 -4.95 10.88
C LEU A 11 -37.14 -4.05 11.20
N PHE A 12 -36.44 -4.29 12.31
CA PHE A 12 -35.22 -3.53 12.68
C PHE A 12 -33.94 -4.06 12.02
N LEU A 13 -33.98 -5.24 11.39
CA LEU A 13 -32.80 -5.86 10.77
C LEU A 13 -32.59 -5.45 9.30
N GLN A 14 -33.52 -4.71 8.69
CA GLN A 14 -33.47 -4.36 7.26
C GLN A 14 -33.84 -2.90 7.01
N GLY A 15 -33.20 -1.97 7.71
CA GLY A 15 -33.26 -0.55 7.38
C GLY A 15 -32.41 -0.24 6.16
N CYS A 16 -32.86 -0.59 4.96
CA CYS A 16 -32.28 -0.01 3.75
C CYS A 16 -32.94 1.35 3.51
N ILE A 17 -32.15 2.42 3.52
CA ILE A 17 -32.63 3.78 3.27
C ILE A 17 -32.40 4.07 1.78
N TYR A 18 -33.46 4.44 1.06
CA TYR A 18 -33.35 4.83 -0.34
C TYR A 18 -33.22 6.36 -0.41
N ALA A 19 -32.06 6.83 -0.89
CA ALA A 19 -31.80 8.25 -1.10
C ALA A 19 -31.05 8.40 -2.43
N GLU A 20 -31.45 9.39 -3.24
CA GLU A 20 -30.82 9.75 -4.52
C GLU A 20 -30.49 8.55 -5.45
N GLY A 21 -31.41 7.59 -5.55
CA GLY A 21 -31.27 6.49 -6.51
C GLY A 21 -30.48 5.28 -6.01
N CYS A 22 -30.07 5.23 -4.74
CA CYS A 22 -29.27 4.14 -4.20
C CYS A 22 -29.88 3.53 -2.92
N TRP A 23 -29.73 2.22 -2.77
CA TRP A 23 -30.10 1.45 -1.58
C TRP A 23 -28.92 1.41 -0.60
N ILE A 24 -29.05 2.08 0.55
CA ILE A 24 -27.99 2.13 1.56
C ILE A 24 -28.28 1.11 2.65
N SER A 25 -27.40 0.11 2.82
CA SER A 25 -27.48 -0.90 3.88
C SER A 25 -26.59 -0.54 5.09
N PRO A 26 -26.94 -0.96 6.33
CA PRO A 26 -26.26 -0.56 7.56
C PRO A 26 -24.87 -1.18 7.78
N GLN A 27 -24.37 -2.01 6.86
CA GLN A 27 -22.95 -2.38 6.85
C GLN A 27 -22.20 -1.47 5.89
N MET A 28 -22.10 -0.19 6.25
CA MET A 28 -21.10 0.70 5.67
C MET A 28 -19.72 0.13 6.00
N VAL A 29 -19.12 -0.58 5.04
CA VAL A 29 -17.68 -0.80 5.04
C VAL A 29 -17.06 0.58 4.82
N SER A 30 -16.77 1.31 5.91
CA SER A 30 -16.13 2.61 5.77
C SER A 30 -14.72 2.36 5.26
N CYS A 31 -14.51 2.55 3.96
CA CYS A 31 -13.17 2.58 3.39
C CYS A 31 -12.45 3.78 4.01
N VAL A 32 -11.57 3.52 4.96
CA VAL A 32 -10.73 4.56 5.53
C VAL A 32 -9.65 4.87 4.51
N ASP A 33 -9.54 6.14 4.12
CA ASP A 33 -8.38 6.61 3.35
C ASP A 33 -7.14 6.51 4.24
N LYS A 34 -6.29 5.53 3.93
CA LYS A 34 -5.03 5.27 4.64
C LYS A 34 -3.88 6.12 4.11
N GLY A 35 -4.14 6.95 3.10
CA GLY A 35 -3.15 7.78 2.43
C GLY A 35 -2.34 7.01 1.38
N LYS A 36 -1.17 7.55 1.05
CA LYS A 36 -0.30 7.01 0.00
C LYS A 36 0.45 5.78 0.48
N ILE A 37 0.64 4.81 -0.42
CA ILE A 37 1.55 3.68 -0.22
C ILE A 37 2.99 4.17 -0.46
N PHE A 38 3.98 3.49 0.10
CA PHE A 38 5.36 3.73 -0.24
C PHE A 38 5.65 3.36 -1.71
N PRO A 39 6.33 4.22 -2.48
CA PRO A 39 6.62 3.95 -3.88
C PRO A 39 7.56 2.76 -4.05
N ILE A 40 7.62 2.20 -5.26
CA ILE A 40 8.41 0.99 -5.52
C ILE A 40 9.88 1.14 -5.11
N ILE A 41 10.51 2.27 -5.36
CA ILE A 41 11.90 2.51 -4.95
C ILE A 41 12.09 2.45 -3.42
N ALA A 42 11.11 2.95 -2.64
CA ALA A 42 11.19 3.00 -1.18
C ALA A 42 11.12 1.62 -0.53
N ARG A 43 10.59 0.63 -1.27
CA ARG A 43 10.49 -0.78 -0.85
C ARG A 43 11.83 -1.50 -0.85
N PHE A 44 12.85 -0.95 -1.53
CA PHE A 44 14.22 -1.44 -1.44
C PHE A 44 14.90 -0.90 -0.19
N GLN A 45 15.29 -1.80 0.70
CA GLN A 45 15.84 -1.48 2.02
C GLN A 45 17.13 -2.26 2.26
N LYS A 46 18.05 -1.67 3.01
CA LYS A 46 19.24 -2.34 3.52
C LYS A 46 18.90 -3.12 4.79
N PRO A 47 19.25 -4.41 4.90
CA PRO A 47 18.92 -5.23 6.08
C PRO A 47 19.35 -4.61 7.41
N GLU A 48 20.50 -3.93 7.45
CA GLU A 48 21.08 -3.28 8.62
C GLU A 48 20.39 -1.96 9.02
N SER A 49 19.57 -1.39 8.13
CA SER A 49 18.92 -0.09 8.33
C SER A 49 17.48 -0.08 7.80
N ILE A 50 16.74 -1.16 7.99
CA ILE A 50 15.32 -1.25 7.61
C ILE A 50 14.54 -0.07 8.19
N GLY A 51 13.76 0.61 7.35
CA GLY A 51 13.00 1.81 7.73
C GLY A 51 13.83 3.09 7.86
N LYS A 52 15.15 3.01 7.66
CA LYS A 52 16.11 4.13 7.78
C LYS A 52 17.20 4.04 6.72
N THR A 53 16.93 3.36 5.61
CA THR A 53 17.90 3.19 4.53
C THR A 53 18.22 4.55 3.92
N ASP A 54 19.50 4.85 3.73
CA ASP A 54 19.91 6.11 3.10
C ASP A 54 19.31 6.24 1.70
N SER A 55 18.39 7.19 1.56
CA SER A 55 17.61 7.41 0.36
C SER A 55 18.45 7.97 -0.79
N GLN A 56 19.47 8.77 -0.49
CA GLN A 56 20.38 9.31 -1.51
C GLN A 56 21.25 8.20 -2.07
N GLN A 57 21.82 7.37 -1.20
CA GLN A 57 22.61 6.22 -1.61
C GLN A 57 21.76 5.19 -2.38
N ARG A 58 20.52 4.94 -1.93
CA ARG A 58 19.56 4.10 -2.66
C ARG A 58 19.28 4.59 -4.07
N TRP A 59 19.08 5.90 -4.24
CA TRP A 59 18.86 6.48 -5.57
C TRP A 59 20.10 6.41 -6.47
N LYS A 60 21.28 6.65 -5.89
CA LYS A 60 22.55 6.48 -6.61
C LYS A 60 22.72 5.04 -7.08
N ASP A 61 22.44 4.08 -6.21
CA ASP A 61 22.51 2.66 -6.54
C ASP A 61 21.46 2.23 -7.57
N ALA A 62 20.23 2.73 -7.46
CA ALA A 62 19.18 2.48 -8.45
C ALA A 62 19.55 3.02 -9.83
N THR A 63 20.09 4.25 -9.88
CA THR A 63 20.55 4.87 -11.14
C THR A 63 21.72 4.09 -11.74
N ASN A 64 22.65 3.62 -10.90
CA ASN A 64 23.74 2.72 -11.34
C ASN A 64 23.22 1.36 -11.85
N CYS A 65 22.07 0.91 -11.35
CA CYS A 65 21.36 -0.27 -11.85
C CYS A 65 20.48 0.03 -13.09
N GLY A 66 20.62 1.21 -13.69
CA GLY A 66 19.98 1.59 -14.94
C GLY A 66 18.63 2.29 -14.78
N SER A 67 18.15 2.55 -13.56
CA SER A 67 16.93 3.33 -13.36
C SER A 67 17.14 4.81 -13.64
N LYS A 68 16.05 5.57 -13.65
CA LYS A 68 16.07 7.03 -13.79
C LYS A 68 15.87 7.66 -12.42
N TYR A 69 16.76 8.58 -12.02
CA TYR A 69 16.60 9.33 -10.77
C TYR A 69 15.24 10.04 -10.72
N GLY A 70 14.53 9.92 -9.59
CA GLY A 70 13.21 10.52 -9.38
C GLY A 70 12.02 9.73 -9.97
N ASP A 71 12.26 8.62 -10.66
CA ASP A 71 11.21 7.70 -11.11
C ASP A 71 10.80 6.75 -9.98
N GLU A 72 10.03 7.24 -9.02
CA GLU A 72 9.69 6.56 -7.77
C GLU A 72 9.02 5.19 -7.98
N GLU A 73 8.22 5.07 -9.04
CA GLU A 73 7.51 3.84 -9.42
C GLU A 73 8.31 2.98 -10.41
N LEU A 74 9.54 3.36 -10.78
CA LEU A 74 10.40 2.64 -11.71
C LEU A 74 9.76 2.38 -13.09
N THR A 75 8.84 3.25 -13.52
CA THR A 75 8.11 3.13 -14.78
C THR A 75 9.04 3.10 -15.99
N TYR A 76 10.17 3.80 -15.95
CA TYR A 76 11.19 3.80 -17.01
C TYR A 76 11.81 2.41 -17.23
N ILE A 77 12.15 1.71 -16.14
CA ILE A 77 12.73 0.37 -16.21
C ILE A 77 11.67 -0.66 -16.61
N GLU A 78 10.45 -0.52 -16.08
CA GLU A 78 9.33 -1.39 -16.40
C GLU A 78 8.96 -1.31 -17.89
N ASN A 79 8.84 -0.10 -18.44
CA ASN A 79 8.56 0.13 -19.86
C ASN A 79 9.65 -0.42 -20.79
N LYS A 80 10.89 -0.58 -20.29
CA LYS A 80 12.00 -1.18 -21.04
C LYS A 80 12.08 -2.70 -20.88
N GLY A 81 11.24 -3.31 -20.05
CA GLY A 81 11.30 -4.73 -19.73
C GLY A 81 12.54 -5.14 -18.93
N LEU A 82 13.21 -4.17 -18.27
CA LEU A 82 14.48 -4.39 -17.58
C LEU A 82 14.33 -4.63 -16.07
N TYR A 83 13.10 -4.75 -15.57
CA TYR A 83 12.82 -4.81 -14.12
C TYR A 83 13.57 -5.93 -13.39
N LYS A 84 13.60 -7.14 -13.95
CA LYS A 84 14.32 -8.27 -13.34
C LYS A 84 15.82 -8.03 -13.24
N SER A 85 16.41 -7.39 -14.24
CA SER A 85 17.84 -7.05 -14.24
C SER A 85 18.14 -5.96 -13.21
N PHE A 86 17.29 -4.93 -13.15
CA PHE A 86 17.36 -3.90 -12.12
C PHE A 86 17.25 -4.48 -10.71
N GLU A 87 16.23 -5.31 -10.46
CA GLU A 87 15.99 -5.93 -9.15
C GLU A 87 17.16 -6.81 -8.72
N SER A 88 17.69 -7.64 -9.64
CA SER A 88 18.90 -8.43 -9.38
C SER A 88 20.12 -7.57 -9.05
N CYS A 89 20.30 -6.44 -9.75
CA CYS A 89 21.38 -5.50 -9.47
C CYS A 89 21.25 -4.87 -8.07
N MET A 90 20.04 -4.47 -7.67
CA MET A 90 19.78 -3.97 -6.31
C MET A 90 20.06 -5.04 -5.24
N PHE A 91 19.67 -6.29 -5.49
CA PHE A 91 19.98 -7.39 -4.58
C PHE A 91 21.48 -7.66 -4.45
N ASN A 92 22.23 -7.62 -5.56
CA ASN A 92 23.69 -7.74 -5.53
C ASN A 92 24.37 -6.59 -4.78
N LYS A 93 23.74 -5.42 -4.73
CA LYS A 93 24.17 -4.29 -3.90
C LYS A 93 23.76 -4.45 -2.44
N GLY A 94 23.12 -5.55 -2.04
CA GLY A 94 22.74 -5.86 -0.67
C GLY A 94 21.40 -5.27 -0.24
N TYR A 95 20.53 -4.88 -1.17
CA TYR A 95 19.15 -4.51 -0.83
C TYR A 95 18.27 -5.75 -0.73
N ILE A 96 17.24 -5.68 0.12
CA ILE A 96 16.06 -6.53 0.09
C ILE A 96 14.87 -5.71 -0.38
N ARG A 97 13.84 -6.36 -0.92
CA ARG A 97 12.62 -5.69 -1.36
C ARG A 97 11.40 -6.20 -0.58
N PHE A 98 10.71 -5.29 0.08
CA PHE A 98 9.46 -5.60 0.78
C PHE A 98 8.25 -5.57 -0.16
N HIS A 99 7.20 -6.33 0.14
CA HIS A 99 5.89 -6.19 -0.51
C HIS A 99 5.20 -4.87 -0.09
N PRO A 100 4.29 -4.26 -0.87
CA PRO A 100 3.61 -3.02 -0.45
C PRO A 100 2.89 -3.17 0.90
N ALA A 101 2.26 -4.34 1.11
CA ALA A 101 1.58 -4.67 2.36
C ALA A 101 2.52 -4.71 3.58
N GLU A 102 3.81 -5.00 3.36
CA GLU A 102 4.80 -5.03 4.43
C GLU A 102 5.30 -3.64 4.81
N CYS A 103 5.31 -2.68 3.87
CA CYS A 103 5.62 -1.27 4.15
C CYS A 103 4.43 -0.53 4.78
N GLY A 104 3.21 -0.98 4.52
CA GLY A 104 2.02 -0.24 4.90
C GLY A 104 1.87 1.05 4.09
N TYR A 105 1.45 2.12 4.77
CA TYR A 105 1.17 3.43 4.18
C TYR A 105 2.08 4.49 4.79
N GLN A 106 2.29 5.59 4.06
CA GLN A 106 3.06 6.74 4.56
C GLN A 106 2.36 7.47 5.71
N ASN A 107 1.07 7.22 5.92
CA ASN A 107 0.35 7.75 7.06
C ASN A 107 0.82 7.03 8.34
N PRO A 108 1.26 7.75 9.39
CA PRO A 108 1.82 7.15 10.61
C PRO A 108 0.93 6.10 11.28
N LYS A 109 -0.40 6.19 11.13
CA LYS A 109 -1.34 5.21 11.71
C LYS A 109 -1.25 3.83 11.05
N TRP A 110 -0.82 3.76 9.79
CA TRP A 110 -0.72 2.53 9.01
C TRP A 110 0.68 2.30 8.44
N ASP A 111 1.67 3.07 8.89
CA ASP A 111 3.09 2.87 8.61
C ASP A 111 3.60 1.70 9.47
N THR A 112 4.24 0.72 8.84
CA THR A 112 4.84 -0.42 9.54
C THR A 112 6.27 -0.14 10.00
N GLY A 113 6.85 1.00 9.59
CA GLY A 113 8.23 1.39 9.87
C GLY A 113 9.28 0.62 9.08
N LYS A 114 8.88 -0.22 8.10
CA LYS A 114 9.84 -1.01 7.29
C LYS A 114 10.43 -0.24 6.12
N CYS A 115 9.74 0.79 5.64
CA CYS A 115 10.10 1.51 4.42
C CYS A 115 10.20 3.00 4.71
N ASN A 116 11.08 3.69 4.00
CA ASN A 116 11.30 5.13 4.16
C ASN A 116 11.57 5.76 2.78
N LEU A 117 11.20 7.03 2.64
CA LEU A 117 11.44 7.84 1.44
C LEU A 117 12.87 8.37 1.38
#